data_AF-A0A838S8V9-F1
#
_entry.id   AF-A0A838S8V9-F1
#
_cell.length_a   1.000
_cell.length_b   1.000
_cell.length_c   1.000
_cell.angle_alpha   90.00
_cell.angle_beta   90.00
_cell.angle_gamma   90.00
#
_symmetry.space_group_name_H-M   'P 1'
#
loop_
_entity.id
_entity.type
_entity.pdbx_description
1 polymer ?
#
loop_
_entity_poly.entity_id
_entity_poly.type
_entity_poly.pdbx_seq_one_letter_code
_entity_poly.pdbx_strand_id
1 'polypeptide(L)'
;MIRAFLFALDPTDAQAEAFRSHCGGQRFAYNFGLELIRANLDQRAAERTYDIAEDQLTPLVSFSAYSLRRAWNEAKNFRAPWWAHNSKEAYSAGLANLATALHNWSSSKSGRRAGRRVGFPRFKGRRARLSCRFTT
;
A
#
# COMPACT_ATOMS: atom_id res chain seq x y z
N MET A 1 28.85 -2.74 7.96
CA MET A 1 28.81 -1.40 7.33
C MET A 1 27.98 -1.50 6.05
N ILE A 2 26.80 -0.88 6.00
CA ILE A 2 25.97 -0.83 4.77
C ILE A 2 26.40 0.42 4.00
N ARG A 3 26.81 0.27 2.74
CA ARG A 3 27.09 1.37 1.83
C ARG A 3 25.92 1.54 0.88
N ALA A 4 25.35 2.74 0.81
CA ALA A 4 24.30 3.09 -0.14
C ALA A 4 24.92 3.94 -1.25
N PHE A 5 24.60 3.62 -2.50
CA PHE A 5 25.04 4.38 -3.67
C PHE A 5 23.83 4.95 -4.40
N LEU A 6 23.97 6.17 -4.91
CA LEU A 6 22.98 6.81 -5.76
C LEU A 6 23.57 6.95 -7.16
N PHE A 7 22.90 6.37 -8.15
CA PHE A 7 23.31 6.43 -9.54
C PHE A 7 22.18 7.02 -10.38
N ALA A 8 22.55 7.88 -11.34
CA ALA A 8 21.67 8.19 -12.46
C ALA A 8 21.75 7.03 -13.46
N LEU A 9 20.59 6.51 -13.86
CA LEU A 9 20.52 5.53 -14.94
C LEU A 9 20.41 6.27 -16.27
N ASP A 10 20.97 5.69 -17.32
CA ASP A 10 20.78 6.12 -18.71
C ASP A 10 19.95 5.06 -19.47
N PRO A 11 18.63 4.99 -19.21
CA PRO A 11 17.80 3.93 -19.77
C PRO A 11 17.49 4.18 -21.25
N THR A 12 17.40 3.10 -22.02
CA THR A 12 16.73 3.16 -23.33
C THR A 12 15.24 3.51 -23.15
N ASP A 13 14.57 3.97 -24.21
CA ASP A 13 13.15 4.30 -24.15
C ASP A 13 12.29 3.13 -23.63
N ALA A 14 12.60 1.91 -24.09
CA ALA A 14 11.94 0.69 -23.64
C ALA A 14 12.16 0.41 -22.13
N GLN A 15 13.38 0.63 -21.62
CA GLN A 15 13.66 0.49 -20.19
C GLN A 15 12.96 1.57 -19.36
N ALA A 16 12.91 2.81 -19.86
CA ALA A 16 12.21 3.90 -19.21
C ALA A 16 10.70 3.63 -19.13
N GLU A 17 10.10 3.07 -20.18
CA GLU A 17 8.71 2.61 -20.16
C GLU A 17 8.49 1.49 -19.15
N ALA A 18 9.36 0.48 -19.12
CA ALA A 18 9.30 -0.60 -18.14
C ALA A 18 9.36 -0.06 -16.70
N PHE A 19 10.28 0.85 -16.39
CA PHE A 19 10.38 1.48 -15.07
C PHE A 19 9.12 2.26 -14.69
N ARG A 20 8.52 3.00 -15.64
CA ARG A 20 7.25 3.71 -15.41
C ARG A 20 6.11 2.73 -15.15
N SER A 21 6.05 1.62 -15.88
CA SER A 21 5.08 0.55 -15.66
C SER A 21 5.21 -0.04 -14.25
N HIS A 22 6.44 -0.32 -13.79
CA HIS A 22 6.69 -0.86 -12.45
C HIS A 22 6.32 0.13 -11.34
N CYS A 23 6.65 1.41 -11.52
CA CYS A 23 6.20 2.47 -10.61
C CYS A 23 4.67 2.59 -10.59
N GLY A 24 4.02 2.40 -11.74
CA GLY A 24 2.57 2.32 -11.88
C GLY A 24 1.97 1.15 -11.10
N GLY A 25 2.57 -0.04 -11.22
CA GLY A 25 2.18 -1.25 -10.48
C GLY A 25 2.31 -1.05 -8.97
N GLN A 26 3.40 -0.46 -8.49
CA GLN A 26 3.56 -0.12 -7.07
C GLN A 26 2.46 0.84 -6.59
N ARG A 27 2.18 1.90 -7.35
CA ARG A 27 1.12 2.87 -7.03
C ARG A 27 -0.25 2.18 -6.99
N PHE A 28 -0.52 1.29 -7.94
CA PHE A 28 -1.78 0.55 -8.01
C PHE A 28 -1.98 -0.33 -6.78
N ALA A 29 -0.99 -1.15 -6.41
CA ALA A 29 -1.06 -2.00 -5.22
C ALA A 29 -1.24 -1.19 -3.93
N TYR A 30 -0.53 -0.06 -3.78
CA TYR A 30 -0.73 0.84 -2.65
C TYR A 30 -2.17 1.34 -2.57
N ASN A 31 -2.73 1.81 -3.69
CA ASN A 31 -4.09 2.34 -3.74
C ASN A 31 -5.14 1.24 -3.52
N PHE A 32 -4.94 0.04 -4.08
CA PHE A 32 -5.78 -1.13 -3.83
C PHE A 32 -5.85 -1.47 -2.33
N GLY A 33 -4.70 -1.57 -1.66
CA GLY A 33 -4.67 -1.86 -0.23
C GLY A 33 -5.34 -0.76 0.59
N LEU A 34 -5.19 0.51 0.18
CA LEU A 34 -5.81 1.64 0.88
C LEU A 34 -7.34 1.63 0.71
N GLU A 35 -7.83 1.28 -0.47
CA GLU A 35 -9.25 1.08 -0.75
C GLU A 35 -9.83 -0.01 0.15
N LEU A 36 -9.17 -1.16 0.24
CA LEU A 36 -9.56 -2.28 1.09
C LEU A 36 -9.66 -1.88 2.57
N ILE A 37 -8.62 -1.23 3.10
CA ILE A 37 -8.60 -0.79 4.50
C ILE A 37 -9.66 0.26 4.77
N ARG A 38 -9.84 1.21 3.84
CA ARG A 38 -10.87 2.24 3.99
C ARG A 38 -12.27 1.61 4.00
N ALA A 39 -12.59 0.72 3.07
CA ALA A 39 -13.87 0.03 3.03
C ALA A 39 -14.13 -0.77 4.31
N ASN A 40 -13.13 -1.48 4.84
CA ASN A 40 -13.26 -2.22 6.09
C ASN A 40 -13.52 -1.29 7.30
N LEU A 41 -12.82 -0.16 7.39
CA LEU A 41 -13.02 0.82 8.46
C LEU A 41 -14.38 1.52 8.34
N ASP A 42 -14.79 1.88 7.13
CA ASP A 42 -16.08 2.54 6.87
C ASP A 42 -17.24 1.57 7.18
N GLN A 43 -17.12 0.29 6.83
CA GLN A 43 -18.09 -0.75 7.19
C GLN A 43 -18.21 -0.89 8.72
N ARG A 44 -17.09 -1.02 9.43
CA ARG A 44 -17.09 -1.08 10.90
C ARG A 44 -17.65 0.20 11.53
N ALA A 45 -17.48 1.36 10.90
CA ALA A 45 -18.05 2.61 11.39
C ALA A 45 -19.57 2.61 11.22
N ALA A 46 -20.08 2.16 10.07
CA ALA A 46 -21.52 2.03 9.81
C ALA A 46 -22.19 1.02 10.76
N GLU A 47 -21.57 -0.14 10.98
CA GLU A 47 -22.07 -1.15 11.92
C GLU A 47 -22.24 -0.60 13.34
N ARG A 48 -21.31 0.26 13.80
CA ARG A 48 -21.45 0.96 15.09
C ARG A 48 -22.62 1.95 15.11
N THR A 49 -23.02 2.52 13.98
CA THR A 49 -24.20 3.40 13.94
C THR A 49 -25.51 2.64 14.09
N TYR A 50 -25.48 1.31 13.97
CA TYR A 50 -26.61 0.41 14.22
C TYR A 50 -26.47 -0.34 15.56
N ASP A 51 -25.62 0.17 16.47
CA ASP A 51 -25.38 -0.40 17.80
C ASP A 51 -24.91 -1.87 17.80
N ILE A 52 -24.28 -2.33 16.71
CA ILE A 52 -23.65 -3.66 16.67
C ILE A 52 -22.46 -3.67 17.63
N ALA A 53 -22.40 -4.70 18.49
CA ALA A 53 -21.36 -4.85 19.49
C ALA A 53 -19.95 -5.02 18.85
N GLU A 54 -18.90 -4.55 19.54
CA GLU A 54 -17.54 -4.48 18.97
C GLU A 54 -16.97 -5.85 18.55
N ASP A 55 -17.38 -6.92 19.25
CA ASP A 55 -17.04 -8.33 18.98
C ASP A 55 -17.82 -8.93 17.79
N GLN A 56 -18.91 -8.29 17.37
CA GLN A 56 -19.74 -8.68 16.23
C GLN A 56 -19.44 -7.87 14.96
N LEU A 57 -18.63 -6.81 15.06
CA LEU A 57 -18.24 -6.01 13.90
C LEU A 57 -17.44 -6.83 12.88
N THR A 58 -17.60 -6.49 11.59
CA THR A 58 -16.80 -7.04 10.48
C THR A 58 -15.32 -7.07 10.85
N PRO A 59 -14.63 -8.24 10.83
CA PRO A 59 -13.26 -8.37 11.32
C PRO A 59 -12.33 -7.29 10.76
N LEU A 60 -11.51 -6.70 11.63
CA LEU A 60 -10.56 -5.68 11.22
C LEU A 60 -9.48 -6.29 10.31
N VAL A 61 -9.31 -5.73 9.12
CA VAL A 61 -8.21 -6.14 8.23
C VAL A 61 -6.89 -5.70 8.85
N SER A 62 -5.97 -6.64 9.02
CA SER A 62 -4.64 -6.37 9.59
C SER A 62 -3.85 -5.40 8.69
N PHE A 63 -3.25 -4.38 9.31
CA PHE A 63 -2.40 -3.41 8.59
C PHE A 63 -1.00 -3.97 8.26
N SER A 64 -0.73 -5.25 8.54
CA SER A 64 0.56 -5.86 8.25
C SER A 64 0.78 -6.00 6.73
N ALA A 65 2.03 -5.84 6.29
CA ALA A 65 2.40 -6.05 4.88
C ALA A 65 2.03 -7.47 4.40
N TYR A 66 2.11 -8.47 5.29
CA TYR A 66 1.71 -9.84 4.98
C TYR A 66 0.21 -9.96 4.67
N SER A 67 -0.67 -9.41 5.53
CA SER A 67 -2.12 -9.47 5.31
C SER A 67 -2.53 -8.75 4.04
N LEU A 68 -1.95 -7.57 3.79
CA LEU A 68 -2.19 -6.82 2.56
C LEU A 68 -1.70 -7.58 1.31
N ARG A 69 -0.55 -8.27 1.39
CA ARG A 69 -0.03 -9.11 0.30
C ARG A 69 -0.92 -10.32 0.03
N ARG A 70 -1.50 -10.92 1.07
CA ARG A 70 -2.46 -12.01 0.92
C ARG A 70 -3.70 -11.54 0.17
N ALA A 71 -4.32 -10.44 0.61
CA ALA A 71 -5.48 -9.86 -0.08
C ALA A 71 -5.17 -9.46 -1.54
N TRP A 72 -3.97 -8.93 -1.81
CA TRP A 72 -3.53 -8.67 -3.17
C TRP A 72 -3.42 -9.94 -4.01
N ASN A 73 -2.85 -11.02 -3.48
CA ASN A 73 -2.72 -12.28 -4.21
C ASN A 73 -4.07 -12.90 -4.58
N GLU A 74 -5.08 -12.75 -3.72
CA GLU A 74 -6.45 -13.21 -3.97
C GLU A 74 -7.13 -12.36 -5.07
N ALA A 75 -6.86 -11.05 -5.12
CA ALA A 75 -7.55 -10.13 -6.03
C ALA A 75 -6.82 -9.82 -7.35
N LYS A 76 -5.49 -10.01 -7.43
CA LYS A 76 -4.65 -9.45 -8.52
C LYS A 76 -5.07 -9.90 -9.92
N ASN A 77 -5.51 -11.15 -10.07
CA ASN A 77 -5.90 -11.69 -11.38
C ASN A 77 -7.15 -10.99 -11.94
N PHE A 78 -8.04 -10.53 -11.05
CA PHE A 78 -9.24 -9.80 -11.43
C PHE A 78 -9.01 -8.29 -11.48
N ARG A 79 -8.35 -7.72 -10.46
CA ARG A 79 -8.16 -6.26 -10.32
C ARG A 79 -7.06 -5.71 -11.24
N ALA A 80 -6.08 -6.52 -11.59
CA ALA A 80 -4.98 -6.15 -12.47
C ALA A 80 -4.57 -7.34 -13.35
N PRO A 81 -5.35 -7.69 -14.38
CA PRO A 81 -5.01 -8.79 -15.30
C PRO A 81 -3.61 -8.64 -15.95
N TRP A 82 -3.12 -7.40 -16.07
CA TRP A 82 -1.79 -7.03 -16.54
C TRP A 82 -0.68 -7.20 -15.48
N TRP A 83 -0.97 -7.72 -14.28
CA TRP A 83 -0.01 -7.67 -13.17
C TRP A 83 1.32 -8.36 -13.50
N ALA A 84 1.28 -9.40 -14.31
CA ALA A 84 2.45 -10.18 -14.72
C ALA A 84 3.46 -9.39 -15.57
N HIS A 85 3.07 -8.25 -16.15
CA HIS A 85 3.97 -7.36 -16.90
C HIS A 85 4.96 -6.62 -16.00
N ASN A 86 4.75 -6.62 -14.68
CA ASN A 86 5.66 -6.01 -13.73
C ASN A 86 6.17 -7.04 -12.73
N SER A 87 7.36 -6.80 -12.21
CA SER A 87 7.89 -7.61 -11.10
C SER A 87 6.94 -7.64 -9.91
N LYS A 88 6.82 -8.81 -9.29
CA LYS A 88 6.06 -9.01 -8.04
C LYS A 88 6.50 -8.03 -6.93
N GLU A 89 7.75 -7.60 -6.96
CA GLU A 89 8.32 -6.70 -5.96
C GLU A 89 7.77 -5.28 -6.04
N ALA A 90 7.32 -4.83 -7.22
CA ALA A 90 6.64 -3.56 -7.35
C ALA A 90 5.38 -3.53 -6.46
N TYR A 91 4.60 -4.61 -6.48
CA TYR A 91 3.39 -4.71 -5.67
C TYR A 91 3.70 -4.91 -4.18
N SER A 92 4.67 -5.78 -3.86
CA SER A 92 5.09 -6.04 -2.47
C SER A 92 5.57 -4.75 -1.80
N ALA A 93 6.37 -3.94 -2.49
CA ALA A 93 6.86 -2.66 -2.00
C ALA A 93 5.73 -1.64 -1.81
N GLY A 94 4.74 -1.62 -2.70
CA GLY A 94 3.57 -0.75 -2.59
C GLY A 94 2.76 -1.03 -1.33
N LEU A 95 2.50 -2.31 -1.07
CA LEU A 95 1.76 -2.77 0.12
C LEU A 95 2.57 -2.60 1.40
N ALA A 96 3.88 -2.82 1.36
CA ALA A 96 4.76 -2.55 2.49
C ALA A 96 4.77 -1.06 2.87
N ASN A 97 4.85 -0.17 1.87
CA ASN A 97 4.77 1.27 2.10
C ASN A 97 3.42 1.68 2.70
N LEU A 98 2.31 1.05 2.29
CA LEU A 98 1.00 1.27 2.89
C LEU A 98 0.96 0.78 4.34
N ALA A 99 1.44 -0.42 4.61
CA ALA A 99 1.51 -0.98 5.97
C ALA A 99 2.26 -0.04 6.92
N THR A 100 3.42 0.47 6.50
CA THR A 100 4.18 1.46 7.27
C THR A 100 3.37 2.75 7.48
N ALA A 101 2.69 3.25 6.46
CA ALA A 101 1.88 4.47 6.58
C ALA A 101 0.71 4.29 7.55
N LEU A 102 0.01 3.15 7.50
CA LEU A 102 -1.09 2.81 8.41
C LEU A 102 -0.60 2.63 9.84
N HIS A 103 0.55 1.97 10.03
CA HIS A 103 1.17 1.84 11.36
C HIS A 103 1.57 3.19 11.94
N ASN A 104 2.16 4.08 11.13
CA ASN A 104 2.49 5.43 11.58
C ASN A 104 1.23 6.24 11.97
N TRP A 105 0.14 6.09 11.20
CA TRP A 105 -1.14 6.71 11.52
C TRP A 105 -1.74 6.14 12.82
N SER A 106 -1.82 4.82 12.98
CA SER A 106 -2.42 4.20 14.17
C SER A 106 -1.62 4.45 15.44
N SER A 107 -0.29 4.38 15.36
CA SER A 107 0.62 4.75 16.45
C SER A 107 0.54 6.23 16.80
N SER A 108 0.35 7.11 15.82
CA SER A 108 0.09 8.53 16.07
C SER A 108 -1.28 8.78 16.70
N LYS A 109 -2.33 8.06 16.27
CA LYS A 109 -3.70 8.18 16.80
C LYS A 109 -3.79 7.71 18.25
N SER A 110 -3.03 6.67 18.60
CA SER A 110 -2.97 6.09 19.95
C SER A 110 -1.95 6.76 20.89
N GLY A 111 -1.24 7.79 20.43
CA GLY A 111 -0.23 8.50 21.24
C GLY A 111 1.10 7.76 21.45
N ARG A 112 1.30 6.59 20.81
CA ARG A 112 2.54 5.79 20.92
C ARG A 112 3.72 6.38 20.14
N ARG A 113 3.46 7.29 19.21
CA ARG A 113 4.49 7.95 18.40
C ARG A 113 4.65 9.42 18.84
N ALA A 114 5.89 9.81 19.14
CA ALA A 114 6.24 11.20 19.42
C ALA A 114 6.19 12.10 18.16
N GLY A 115 5.94 13.39 18.38
CA GLY A 115 5.96 14.43 17.34
C GLY A 115 4.60 14.70 16.70
N ARG A 116 4.62 15.39 15.55
CA ARG A 116 3.39 15.88 14.88
C ARG A 116 2.45 14.73 14.52
N ARG A 117 1.15 14.95 14.70
CA ARG A 117 0.08 14.03 14.33
C ARG A 117 0.18 13.63 12.86
N VAL A 118 0.11 12.32 12.60
CA VAL A 118 0.12 11.75 11.26
C VAL A 118 -1.33 11.49 10.84
N GLY A 119 -1.73 12.06 9.71
CA GLY A 119 -3.05 11.82 9.12
C GLY A 119 -3.18 10.45 8.48
N PHE A 120 -4.42 10.03 8.22
CA PHE A 120 -4.70 8.77 7.51
C PHE A 120 -4.04 8.80 6.10
N PRO A 121 -3.51 7.66 5.59
CA PRO A 121 -2.89 7.62 4.28
C PRO A 121 -3.86 8.03 3.16
N ARG A 122 -3.35 8.64 2.09
CA ARG A 122 -4.14 9.15 0.97
C ARG A 122 -3.81 8.40 -0.31
N PHE A 123 -4.80 8.31 -1.20
CA PHE A 123 -4.60 7.77 -2.55
C PHE A 123 -3.49 8.53 -3.29
N LYS A 124 -2.65 7.77 -3.98
CA LYS A 124 -1.59 8.31 -4.82
C LYS A 124 -2.13 8.55 -6.22
N GLY A 125 -2.18 9.82 -6.63
CA GLY A 125 -2.55 10.21 -7.99
C GLY A 125 -1.44 9.95 -9.02
N ARG A 126 -1.74 10.24 -10.30
CA ARG A 126 -0.77 10.03 -11.40
C ARG A 126 0.48 10.90 -11.30
N ARG A 127 0.37 12.09 -10.70
CA ARG A 127 1.46 13.05 -10.47
C ARG A 127 2.30 12.74 -9.21
N ALA A 128 1.95 11.70 -8.45
CA ALA A 128 2.77 11.28 -7.32
C ALA A 128 4.17 10.84 -7.80
N ARG A 129 5.19 11.06 -6.96
CA ARG A 129 6.56 10.64 -7.25
C ARG A 129 6.59 9.18 -7.68
N LEU A 130 7.14 8.91 -8.86
CA LEU A 130 7.36 7.57 -9.36
C LEU A 130 8.49 6.92 -8.56
N SER A 131 8.22 5.75 -8.01
CA SER A 131 9.20 4.94 -7.31
C SER A 131 8.75 3.49 -7.35
N CYS A 132 9.69 2.57 -7.48
CA CYS A 132 9.55 1.16 -7.19
C CYS A 132 10.81 0.68 -6.46
N ARG A 133 10.69 -0.36 -5.64
CA ARG A 133 11.83 -1.01 -4.97
C ARG A 133 11.85 -2.48 -5.38
N PHE A 134 13.04 -2.96 -5.69
CA PHE A 134 13.31 -4.38 -5.94
C PHE A 134 14.25 -4.88 -4.85
N THR A 135 13.96 -6.06 -4.32
CA THR A 135 14.81 -6.77 -3.37
C THR A 135 15.12 -8.14 -3.97
N THR A 136 16.40 -8.52 -3.94
CA THR A 136 16.91 -9.83 -4.36
C THR A 136 17.06 -10.74 -3.15
#